data_AF-A0AAD5QQJ2-F1
#
_entry.id   AF-A0AAD5QQJ2-F1
#
_cell.length_a   1.000
_cell.length_b   1.000
_cell.length_c   1.000
_cell.angle_alpha   90.00
_cell.angle_beta   90.00
_cell.angle_gamma   90.00
#
_symmetry.space_group_name_H-M   'P 1'
#
loop_
_entity.id
_entity.type
_entity.pdbx_description
1 polymer ?
#
loop_
_entity_poly.entity_id
_entity_poly.type
_entity_poly.pdbx_seq_one_letter_code
_entity_poly.pdbx_strand_id
1 'polypeptide(L)' 'MCMLNMAMHFTPIPPQHLSISGTLTTSNAIMATWSREMWQSVVNRVLRMITSDPFRTHFATAVATVS' A
#
# COMPACT_ATOMS: atom_id res chain seq x y z
N MET A 1 24.28 19.63 -10.43
CA MET A 1 23.24 20.26 -9.58
C MET A 1 21.92 20.17 -10.34
N CYS A 2 20.94 19.43 -9.83
CA CYS A 2 19.59 19.46 -10.41
C CYS A 2 18.89 20.73 -9.92
N MET A 3 18.78 21.74 -10.78
CA MET A 3 17.96 22.92 -10.49
C MET A 3 16.51 22.58 -10.81
N LEU A 4 15.68 22.44 -9.78
CA LEU A 4 14.23 22.38 -9.96
C LEU A 4 13.77 23.74 -10.49
N ASN A 5 13.24 23.76 -11.71
CA ASN A 5 12.61 24.95 -12.28
C ASN A 5 11.47 25.39 -11.35
N MET A 6 11.57 26.61 -10.80
CA MET A 6 10.57 27.22 -9.91
C MET A 6 9.18 27.35 -10.53
N ALA A 7 9.04 27.18 -11.85
CA ALA A 7 7.75 27.16 -12.55
C ALA A 7 7.02 25.80 -12.50
N MET A 8 7.59 24.77 -11.87
CA MET A 8 6.88 23.50 -11.66
C MET A 8 5.92 23.65 -10.48
N HIS A 9 4.62 23.72 -10.79
CA HIS A 9 3.52 23.62 -9.82
C HIS A 9 3.54 22.23 -9.16
N PHE A 10 4.43 22.03 -8.19
CA PHE A 10 4.41 20.85 -7.32
C PHE A 10 3.30 21.02 -6.29
N THR A 11 2.05 20.79 -6.69
CA THR A 11 0.95 20.67 -5.73
C THR A 11 1.11 19.35 -4.96
N PRO A 12 0.86 19.33 -3.64
CA PRO A 12 0.84 18.09 -2.88
C PRO A 12 -0.09 17.06 -3.52
N ILE A 13 0.34 15.80 -3.56
CA ILE A 13 -0.49 14.70 -4.09
C ILE A 13 -1.74 14.58 -3.22
N PRO A 14 -2.96 14.65 -3.78
CA PRO A 14 -4.19 14.51 -3.02
C PRO A 14 -4.22 13.18 -2.24
N PRO A 15 -4.73 13.14 -1.00
CA PRO A 15 -4.73 11.92 -0.16
C PRO A 15 -5.41 10.71 -0.81
N GLN A 16 -6.44 10.95 -1.61
CA GLN A 16 -7.16 9.94 -2.39
C GLN A 16 -6.27 9.18 -3.39
N HIS A 17 -5.14 9.76 -3.83
CA HIS A 17 -4.17 9.09 -4.70
C HIS A 17 -3.05 8.37 -3.92
N LEU A 18 -3.02 8.53 -2.59
CA LEU A 18 -2.03 7.90 -1.70
C LEU A 18 -2.57 6.64 -1.02
N SER A 19 -3.85 6.32 -1.21
CA SER A 19 -4.51 5.18 -0.58
C SER A 19 -5.04 4.22 -1.64
N ILE A 20 -4.82 2.93 -1.39
CA ILE A 20 -5.43 1.83 -2.14
C ILE A 20 -6.22 1.01 -1.13
N SER A 21 -7.52 0.86 -1.37
CA SER A 21 -8.43 0.06 -0.55
C SER A 21 -9.02 -1.08 -1.37
N GLY A 22 -9.32 -2.20 -0.73
CA GLY A 22 -10.00 -3.33 -1.35
C GLY A 22 -10.53 -4.31 -0.31
N THR A 23 -11.32 -5.27 -0.77
CA THR A 23 -11.92 -6.31 0.07
C THR A 23 -11.28 -7.66 -0.26
N LEU A 24 -10.81 -8.37 0.77
CA LEU A 24 -10.33 -9.74 0.65
C LEU A 24 -11.44 -10.69 1.09
N THR A 25 -11.92 -11.52 0.16
CA THR A 25 -12.91 -12.57 0.43
C THR A 25 -12.22 -13.92 0.44
N THR A 26 -12.54 -14.76 1.44
CA THR A 26 -12.05 -16.14 1.52
C THR A 26 -13.20 -17.12 1.56
N SER A 27 -13.04 -18.26 0.87
CA SER A 27 -13.92 -19.42 1.00
C SER A 27 -13.38 -20.43 2.03
N ASN A 28 -12.17 -20.22 2.56
CA ASN A 28 -11.56 -21.11 3.52
C ASN A 28 -12.11 -20.83 4.92
N ALA A 29 -12.83 -21.81 5.48
CA ALA A 29 -13.48 -21.70 6.79
C ALA A 29 -12.50 -21.46 7.96
N ILE A 30 -11.24 -21.92 7.84
CA ILE A 30 -10.20 -21.66 8.85
C ILE A 30 -9.77 -20.19 8.79
N MET A 31 -9.57 -19.65 7.58
CA MET A 31 -9.21 -18.24 7.42
C MET A 31 -10.34 -17.28 7.82
N ALA A 32 -11.60 -17.71 7.70
CA ALA A 32 -12.74 -16.93 8.16
C ALA A 32 -12.74 -16.69 9.68
N THR A 33 -12.10 -17.57 10.46
CA THR A 33 -11.96 -17.42 11.92
C THR A 33 -10.65 -16.74 12.33
N TRP A 34 -9.83 -16.30 11.37
CA TRP A 34 -8.57 -15.64 11.66
C TRP A 34 -8.80 -14.28 12.35
N SER A 35 -7.94 -14.00 13.32
CA SER A 35 -7.91 -12.70 13.98
C SER A 35 -7.42 -11.61 13.02
N ARG A 36 -7.61 -10.35 13.42
CA ARG A 36 -7.14 -9.19 12.65
C ARG A 36 -5.62 -9.24 12.46
N GLU A 37 -4.87 -9.69 13.46
CA GLU A 37 -3.40 -9.82 13.41
C GLU A 37 -2.96 -10.88 12.39
N MET A 38 -3.69 -12.00 12.31
CA MET A 38 -3.45 -13.03 11.31
C MET A 38 -3.70 -12.48 9.89
N TRP A 39 -4.81 -11.77 9.67
CA TRP A 39 -5.08 -11.10 8.41
C TRP A 39 -4.04 -10.02 8.08
N GLN A 40 -3.58 -9.27 9.08
CA GLN A 40 -2.53 -8.28 8.92
C GLN A 40 -1.23 -8.92 8.40
N SER A 41 -0.92 -10.16 8.78
CA SER A 41 0.24 -10.89 8.24
C SER A 41 0.14 -11.15 6.73
N VAL A 42 -1.07 -11.41 6.21
CA VAL A 42 -1.33 -11.59 4.78
C VAL A 42 -1.14 -10.27 4.05
N VAL A 43 -1.77 -9.20 4.55
CA VAL A 43 -1.68 -7.88 3.94
C VAL A 43 -0.24 -7.35 3.98
N ASN A 44 0.53 -7.64 5.03
CA ASN A 44 1.95 -7.29 5.12
C ASN A 44 2.80 -8.00 4.05
N ARG A 45 2.43 -9.20 3.60
CA ARG A 45 3.10 -9.87 2.47
C ARG A 45 2.81 -9.15 1.16
N VAL A 46 1.57 -8.71 0.95
CA VAL A 46 1.19 -7.87 -0.20
C VAL A 46 1.99 -6.57 -0.18
N LEU A 47 2.07 -5.91 0.99
CA LEU A 47 2.87 -4.71 1.20
C LEU A 47 4.33 -4.92 0.80
N ARG A 48 4.96 -6.02 1.25
CA ARG A 48 6.34 -6.34 0.86
C ARG A 48 6.51 -6.47 -0.64
N MET A 49 5.58 -7.15 -1.32
CA MET A 49 5.60 -7.33 -2.77
C MET A 49 5.50 -5.98 -3.51
N ILE A 50 4.62 -5.07 -3.09
CA ILE A 50 4.47 -3.76 -3.76
C ILE A 50 5.62 -2.79 -3.43
N THR A 51 6.29 -2.97 -2.30
CA THR A 51 7.51 -2.18 -1.95
C THR A 51 8.78 -2.77 -2.55
N SER A 52 8.72 -3.97 -3.13
CA SER A 52 9.83 -4.60 -3.86
C SER A 52 9.79 -4.27 -5.35
N ASP A 53 10.87 -4.54 -6.08
CA ASP A 53 10.91 -4.38 -7.53
C ASP A 53 9.87 -5.32 -8.20
N PRO A 54 9.17 -4.86 -9.25
CA PRO A 54 9.38 -3.63 -10.03
C PRO A 54 8.64 -2.39 -9.50
N PHE A 55 7.86 -2.52 -8.43
CA PHE A 55 6.91 -1.49 -7.96
C PHE A 55 7.52 -0.50 -6.97
N ARG A 56 8.73 -0.77 -6.48
CA ARG A 56 9.44 0.05 -5.48
C ARG A 56 9.52 1.53 -5.82
N THR A 57 9.64 1.89 -7.10
CA THR A 57 9.69 3.29 -7.57
C THR A 57 8.37 4.04 -7.41
N HIS A 58 7.24 3.32 -7.37
CA HIS A 58 5.91 3.87 -7.20
C HIS A 58 5.47 3.93 -5.73
N PHE A 59 6.07 3.09 -4.87
CA PHE A 59 5.69 2.95 -3.47
C PHE A 59 6.92 3.01 -2.55
N ALA A 60 7.57 4.17 -2.48
CA ALA A 60 8.78 4.38 -1.68
C ALA A 60 8.55 4.15 -0.17
N THR A 61 7.37 4.53 0.34
CA THR A 61 6.92 4.28 1.70
C THR A 61 5.45 3.91 1.67
N ALA A 62 5.09 2.77 2.23
CA ALA A 62 3.71 2.29 2.29
C ALA A 62 3.41 1.63 3.64
N VAL A 63 2.19 1.78 4.09
CA VAL A 63 1.63 1.14 5.30
C VAL A 63 0.34 0.46 4.89
N ALA A 64 0.08 -0.72 5.45
CA ALA A 64 -1.14 -1.45 5.18
C ALA A 64 -1.85 -1.79 6.48
N THR A 65 -3.17 -1.72 6.48
CA THR A 65 -4.01 -1.95 7.65
C THR A 65 -5.23 -2.78 7.28
N VAL A 66 -5.57 -3.77 8.12
CA VAL A 66 -6.90 -4.41 8.10
C VAL A 66 -7.84 -3.56 8.94
N SER A 67 -9.07 -3.29 8.50
CA SER A 67 -10.08 -2.48 9.22
C SER A 67 -11.30 -3.32 9.58
#